data_AF-A0A7C3H3U1-F1
#
_entry.id   AF-A0A7C3H3U1-F1
#
_cell.length_a   1.000
_cell.length_b   1.000
_cell.length_c   1.000
_cell.angle_alpha   90.00
_cell.angle_beta   90.00
_cell.angle_gamma   90.00
#
_symmetry.space_group_name_H-M   'P 1'
#
loop_
_entity.id
_entity.type
_entity.pdbx_description
1 polymer ?
#
loop_
_entity_poly.entity_id
_entity_poly.type
_entity_poly.pdbx_seq_one_letter_code
_entity_poly.pdbx_strand_id
1 'polypeptide(L)'
;MNWNFTRREFLRFCGKLSLALCGTECLTEDLARAFMKIARKEPPVIWLTGQACSGDSVSLVYTDSPGLVPLMTSLVDLKFHPVLSVAQGEEVLRIIEELKGKGGYILCFEGSIPLRMKGACTIREEYLADFLKEVVEGALALIACGTCASYG
;
A
#
# COMPACT_ATOMS: atom_id res chain seq x y z
N MET A 1 -9.35 -17.62 -10.07
CA MET A 1 -10.78 -17.87 -10.37
C MET A 1 -11.21 -16.71 -11.25
N ASN A 2 -11.38 -16.96 -12.56
CA ASN A 2 -11.51 -15.90 -13.57
C ASN A 2 -13.00 -15.53 -13.71
N TRP A 3 -13.44 -14.51 -12.99
CA TRP A 3 -14.80 -13.97 -13.13
C TRP A 3 -14.83 -12.96 -14.28
N ASN A 4 -15.43 -13.33 -15.40
CA ASN A 4 -15.65 -12.44 -16.52
C ASN A 4 -17.14 -12.07 -16.58
N PHE A 5 -17.53 -11.07 -15.80
CA PHE A 5 -18.89 -10.52 -15.79
C PHE A 5 -18.91 -9.16 -16.46
N THR A 6 -19.95 -8.89 -17.25
CA THR A 6 -20.33 -7.50 -17.53
C THR A 6 -20.99 -6.88 -16.29
N ARG A 7 -20.88 -5.54 -16.12
CA ARG A 7 -21.50 -4.82 -14.98
C ARG A 7 -22.96 -5.21 -14.73
N ARG A 8 -23.73 -5.41 -15.80
CA ARG A 8 -25.15 -5.77 -15.74
C ARG A 8 -25.36 -7.21 -15.24
N GLU A 9 -24.53 -8.15 -15.65
CA GLU A 9 -24.59 -9.54 -15.20
C GLU A 9 -24.22 -9.66 -13.73
N PHE A 10 -23.21 -8.92 -13.28
CA PHE A 10 -22.82 -8.84 -11.89
C PHE A 10 -23.94 -8.32 -10.99
N LEU A 11 -24.57 -7.18 -11.36
CA LEU A 11 -25.69 -6.63 -10.59
C LEU A 11 -26.90 -7.58 -10.56
N ARG A 12 -27.19 -8.28 -11.66
CA ARG A 12 -28.24 -9.31 -11.70
C ARG A 12 -27.93 -10.50 -10.79
N PHE A 13 -26.66 -10.92 -10.73
CA PHE A 13 -26.22 -11.97 -9.82
C PHE A 13 -26.38 -11.57 -8.37
N CYS A 14 -25.91 -10.37 -7.99
CA CYS A 14 -26.11 -9.83 -6.64
C CYS A 14 -27.60 -9.73 -6.29
N GLY A 15 -28.46 -9.29 -7.22
CA GLY A 15 -29.91 -9.21 -6.98
C GLY A 15 -30.56 -10.58 -6.73
N LYS A 16 -30.18 -11.60 -7.50
CA LYS A 16 -30.65 -12.98 -7.28
C LYS A 16 -30.20 -13.54 -5.94
N LEU A 17 -28.94 -13.31 -5.55
CA LEU A 17 -28.41 -13.78 -4.28
C LEU A 17 -29.07 -13.06 -3.09
N SER A 18 -29.30 -11.75 -3.23
CA SER A 18 -30.03 -10.96 -2.23
C SER A 18 -31.43 -11.50 -1.98
N LEU A 19 -32.19 -11.78 -3.04
CA LEU A 19 -33.51 -12.40 -2.96
C LEU A 19 -33.47 -13.81 -2.34
N ALA A 20 -32.45 -14.61 -2.67
CA ALA A 20 -32.27 -15.95 -2.10
C ALA A 20 -31.95 -15.93 -0.59
N LEU A 21 -31.34 -14.85 -0.09
CA LEU A 21 -31.03 -14.64 1.33
C LEU A 21 -32.16 -13.93 2.08
N CYS A 22 -33.40 -13.98 1.57
CA CYS A 22 -34.56 -13.28 2.11
C CYS A 22 -34.39 -11.75 2.19
N GLY A 23 -33.48 -11.19 1.40
CA GLY A 23 -33.30 -9.75 1.26
C GLY A 23 -34.30 -9.12 0.28
N THR A 24 -34.50 -7.82 0.41
CA THR A 24 -35.25 -7.00 -0.55
C THR A 24 -34.33 -6.50 -1.67
N GLU A 25 -34.87 -6.08 -2.82
CA GLU A 25 -34.07 -5.60 -3.97
C GLU A 25 -33.07 -4.48 -3.62
N CYS A 26 -33.33 -3.69 -2.57
CA CYS A 26 -32.40 -2.67 -2.04
C CYS A 26 -31.04 -3.23 -1.56
N LEU A 27 -30.98 -4.48 -1.09
CA LEU A 27 -29.73 -5.10 -0.62
C LEU A 27 -28.78 -5.48 -1.76
N THR A 28 -29.24 -5.37 -3.02
CA THR A 28 -28.40 -5.62 -4.21
C THR A 28 -27.18 -4.72 -4.25
N GLU A 29 -27.32 -3.44 -3.88
CA GLU A 29 -26.22 -2.49 -3.88
C GLU A 29 -25.20 -2.77 -2.78
N ASP A 30 -25.68 -3.03 -1.56
CA ASP A 30 -24.80 -3.33 -0.42
C ASP A 30 -24.03 -4.63 -0.65
N LEU A 31 -24.70 -5.64 -1.21
CA LEU A 31 -24.08 -6.90 -1.59
C LEU A 31 -23.08 -6.70 -2.73
N ALA A 32 -23.39 -5.88 -3.73
CA ALA A 32 -22.45 -5.54 -4.79
C ALA A 32 -21.22 -4.78 -4.25
N ARG A 33 -21.40 -3.85 -3.31
CA ARG A 33 -20.29 -3.14 -2.65
C ARG A 33 -19.44 -4.11 -1.83
N ALA A 34 -20.05 -5.03 -1.08
CA ALA A 34 -19.34 -6.05 -0.32
C ALA A 34 -18.53 -6.97 -1.24
N PHE A 35 -19.13 -7.46 -2.34
CA PHE A 35 -18.40 -8.24 -3.34
C PHE A 35 -17.28 -7.45 -4.01
N MET A 36 -17.48 -6.17 -4.32
CA MET A 36 -16.44 -5.32 -4.89
C MET A 36 -15.32 -5.05 -3.90
N LYS A 37 -15.60 -4.96 -2.59
CA LYS A 37 -14.56 -4.91 -1.55
C LYS A 37 -13.80 -6.23 -1.46
N ILE A 38 -14.48 -7.37 -1.58
CA ILE A 38 -13.84 -8.70 -1.58
C ILE A 38 -13.02 -8.93 -2.86
N ALA A 39 -13.51 -8.42 -4.00
CA ALA A 39 -12.91 -8.62 -5.31
C ALA A 39 -11.81 -7.60 -5.63
N ARG A 40 -11.86 -6.39 -5.04
CA ARG A 40 -10.76 -5.43 -5.10
C ARG A 40 -9.67 -5.93 -4.17
N LYS A 41 -8.51 -6.23 -4.76
CA LYS A 41 -7.29 -6.35 -4.00
C LYS A 41 -6.74 -4.94 -3.82
N GLU A 42 -6.72 -4.44 -2.59
CA GLU A 42 -6.07 -3.16 -2.30
C GLU A 42 -4.61 -3.23 -2.77
N PRO A 43 -4.08 -2.15 -3.36
CA PRO A 43 -2.70 -2.17 -3.82
C PRO A 43 -1.76 -2.36 -2.62
N PRO A 44 -0.79 -3.27 -2.70
CA PRO A 44 0.23 -3.39 -1.65
C PRO A 44 1.06 -2.10 -1.64
N VAL A 45 1.20 -1.51 -0.45
CA VAL A 45 1.98 -0.28 -0.24
C VAL A 45 3.08 -0.58 0.76
N ILE A 46 4.30 -0.17 0.44
CA ILE A 46 5.43 -0.18 1.37
C ILE A 46 5.97 1.23 1.53
N TRP A 47 6.25 1.63 2.77
CA TRP A 47 6.84 2.92 3.09
C TRP A 47 8.27 2.71 3.58
N LEU A 48 9.23 3.38 2.95
CA LEU A 48 10.64 3.36 3.33
C LEU A 48 11.14 4.77 3.62
N THR A 49 12.11 4.88 4.53
CA THR A 49 12.66 6.16 4.97
C THR A 49 14.16 6.22 4.70
N GLY A 50 14.63 7.33 4.13
CA GLY A 50 16.04 7.70 4.03
C GLY A 50 16.45 8.68 5.12
N GLN A 51 17.12 9.77 4.74
CA GLN A 51 17.44 10.87 5.66
C GLN A 51 16.19 11.72 5.91
N ALA A 52 15.40 11.32 6.90
CA ALA A 52 14.10 11.89 7.22
C ALA A 52 14.04 12.47 8.64
N CYS A 53 13.16 13.44 8.84
CA CYS A 53 12.77 13.94 10.16
C CYS A 53 11.47 13.30 10.69
N SER A 54 10.93 12.30 9.96
CA SER A 54 9.64 11.65 10.22
C SER A 54 8.41 12.58 10.14
N GLY A 55 8.58 13.79 9.58
CA GLY A 55 7.50 14.78 9.47
C GLY A 55 6.39 14.34 8.53
N ASP A 56 6.72 13.66 7.43
CA ASP A 56 5.73 13.16 6.48
C ASP A 56 4.97 11.97 7.08
N SER A 57 5.67 11.09 7.81
CA SER A 57 5.05 10.04 8.64
C SER A 57 4.07 10.61 9.68
N VAL A 58 4.45 11.69 10.39
CA VAL A 58 3.56 12.37 11.34
C VAL A 58 2.36 12.97 10.62
N SER A 59 2.56 13.65 9.49
CA SER A 59 1.48 14.21 8.68
C SER A 59 0.49 13.15 8.22
N LEU A 60 0.96 11.94 7.87
CA LEU A 60 0.10 10.82 7.50
C LEU A 60 -0.84 10.42 8.65
N VAL A 61 -0.35 10.41 9.89
CA VAL A 61 -1.14 10.03 11.07
C VAL A 61 -2.27 11.02 11.35
N TYR A 62 -2.07 12.30 11.01
CA TYR A 62 -3.07 13.36 11.20
C TYR A 62 -4.08 13.50 10.05
N THR A 63 -4.12 12.56 9.09
CA THR A 63 -5.15 12.57 8.03
C THR A 63 -6.57 12.45 8.61
N ASP A 64 -7.51 13.18 8.01
CA ASP A 64 -8.92 13.25 8.47
C ASP A 64 -9.93 12.72 7.43
N SER A 65 -9.66 12.90 6.14
CA SER A 65 -10.58 12.55 5.06
C SER A 65 -9.89 11.78 3.91
N PRO A 66 -9.73 10.45 4.03
CA PRO A 66 -10.13 9.61 5.16
C PRO A 66 -9.14 9.68 6.34
N GLY A 67 -9.61 9.30 7.52
CA GLY A 67 -8.75 9.06 8.68
C GLY A 67 -7.76 7.91 8.47
N LEU A 68 -6.74 7.82 9.33
CA LEU A 68 -5.64 6.84 9.19
C LEU A 68 -6.16 5.38 9.15
N VAL A 69 -7.05 5.03 10.06
CA VAL A 69 -7.57 3.65 10.16
C VAL A 69 -8.36 3.26 8.89
N PRO A 70 -9.35 4.06 8.42
CA PRO A 70 -10.00 3.78 7.14
C PRO A 70 -9.06 3.74 5.94
N LEU A 71 -8.02 4.59 5.91
CA LEU A 71 -7.00 4.56 4.86
C LEU A 71 -6.29 3.20 4.84
N MET A 72 -5.80 2.74 5.99
CA MET A 72 -5.07 1.47 6.10
C MET A 72 -5.94 0.22 5.97
N THR A 73 -7.24 0.29 6.27
CA THR A 73 -8.14 -0.88 6.29
C THR A 73 -9.01 -1.01 5.06
N SER A 74 -9.16 0.06 4.26
CA SER A 74 -10.12 0.10 3.14
C SER A 74 -9.58 0.68 1.84
N LEU A 75 -8.40 1.31 1.83
CA LEU A 75 -7.83 1.93 0.62
C LEU A 75 -6.53 1.28 0.16
N VAL A 76 -5.66 0.92 1.10
CA VAL A 76 -4.34 0.37 0.80
C VAL A 76 -4.04 -0.84 1.68
N ASP A 77 -3.27 -1.78 1.14
CA ASP A 77 -2.73 -2.90 1.89
C ASP A 77 -1.32 -2.51 2.37
N LEU A 78 -1.24 -1.80 3.51
CA LEU A 78 0.02 -1.31 4.06
C LEU A 78 0.86 -2.47 4.59
N LYS A 79 1.91 -2.83 3.86
CA LYS A 79 2.81 -3.93 4.19
C LYS A 79 3.81 -3.60 5.26
N PHE A 80 4.36 -2.40 5.21
CA PHE A 80 5.32 -1.92 6.19
C PHE A 80 5.37 -0.39 6.20
N HIS A 81 5.51 0.16 7.41
CA HIS A 81 5.82 1.55 7.66
C HIS A 81 6.69 1.66 8.92
N PRO A 82 7.84 2.37 8.90
CA PRO A 82 8.83 2.33 9.99
C PRO A 82 8.29 2.73 11.37
N VAL A 83 7.33 3.65 11.41
CA VAL A 83 6.72 4.16 12.65
C VAL A 83 5.46 3.39 13.09
N LEU A 84 4.72 2.79 12.14
CA LEU A 84 3.38 2.25 12.40
C LEU A 84 3.38 0.72 12.50
N SER A 85 4.35 0.05 11.88
CA SER A 85 4.44 -1.40 11.85
C SER A 85 5.13 -1.97 13.08
N VAL A 86 4.66 -3.14 13.51
CA VAL A 86 5.28 -3.92 14.59
C VAL A 86 6.51 -4.69 14.10
N ALA A 87 6.56 -5.02 12.80
CA ALA A 87 7.64 -5.77 12.18
C ALA A 87 8.99 -5.03 12.28
N GLN A 88 10.06 -5.76 12.59
CA GLN A 88 11.40 -5.21 12.80
C GLN A 88 12.50 -6.12 12.21
N GLY A 89 13.66 -5.53 11.93
CA GLY A 89 14.86 -6.25 11.49
C GLY A 89 14.60 -7.16 10.28
N GLU A 90 14.96 -8.44 10.42
CA GLU A 90 14.81 -9.46 9.37
C GLU A 90 13.38 -9.65 8.84
N GLU A 91 12.36 -9.39 9.67
CA GLU A 91 10.97 -9.50 9.22
C GLU A 91 10.66 -8.47 8.14
N VAL A 92 11.17 -7.25 8.29
CA VAL A 92 11.00 -6.15 7.33
C VAL A 92 11.67 -6.50 6.01
N LEU A 93 12.87 -7.10 6.08
CA LEU A 93 13.62 -7.53 4.91
C LEU A 93 12.91 -8.64 4.14
N ARG A 94 12.27 -9.58 4.84
CA ARG A 94 11.43 -10.62 4.21
C ARG A 94 10.21 -10.02 3.50
N ILE A 95 9.55 -9.04 4.12
CA ILE A 95 8.42 -8.34 3.50
C ILE A 95 8.86 -7.66 2.20
N ILE A 96 10.00 -6.96 2.21
CA ILE A 96 10.56 -6.31 1.02
C ILE A 96 10.88 -7.34 -0.06
N GLU A 97 11.53 -8.45 0.29
CA GLU A 97 11.91 -9.48 -0.69
C GLU A 97 10.68 -10.18 -1.30
N GLU A 98 9.66 -10.47 -0.49
CA GLU A 98 8.39 -10.99 -0.98
C GLU A 98 7.69 -10.02 -1.95
N LEU A 99 7.75 -8.72 -1.65
CA LEU A 99 7.17 -7.70 -2.51
C LEU A 99 7.94 -7.59 -3.82
N LYS A 100 9.27 -7.55 -3.78
CA LYS A 100 10.12 -7.59 -4.97
C LYS A 100 9.80 -8.78 -5.86
N GLY A 101 9.68 -9.98 -5.29
CA GLY A 101 9.38 -11.20 -6.03
C GLY A 101 7.97 -11.22 -6.66
N LYS A 102 6.97 -10.60 -6.01
CA LYS A 102 5.60 -10.51 -6.55
C LYS A 102 5.43 -9.34 -7.54
N GLY A 103 6.18 -8.26 -7.34
CA GLY A 103 6.02 -6.99 -8.04
C GLY A 103 4.68 -6.31 -7.80
N GLY A 104 4.46 -5.17 -8.46
CA GLY A 104 3.13 -4.55 -8.54
C GLY A 104 2.70 -3.76 -7.30
N TYR A 105 3.64 -3.38 -6.44
CA TYR A 105 3.39 -2.58 -5.24
C TYR A 105 3.69 -1.10 -5.44
N ILE A 106 3.13 -0.25 -4.58
CA ILE A 106 3.47 1.17 -4.50
C ILE A 106 4.55 1.34 -3.45
N LEU A 107 5.66 1.99 -3.83
CA LEU A 107 6.71 2.40 -2.92
C LEU A 107 6.50 3.87 -2.54
N CYS A 108 6.14 4.14 -1.29
CA CYS A 108 6.23 5.46 -0.69
C CYS A 108 7.63 5.65 -0.10
N PHE A 109 8.29 6.75 -0.43
CA PHE A 109 9.64 7.04 0.04
C PHE A 109 9.70 8.41 0.71
N GLU A 110 10.15 8.44 1.96
CA GLU A 110 10.29 9.64 2.77
C GLU A 110 11.77 9.93 3.07
N GLY A 111 12.18 11.20 2.97
CA GLY A 111 13.57 11.63 3.25
C GLY A 111 14.48 11.65 2.01
N SER A 112 15.68 12.20 2.15
CA SER A 112 16.65 12.33 1.05
C SER A 112 17.61 11.14 0.94
N ILE A 113 18.30 11.04 -0.21
CA ILE A 113 19.23 9.96 -0.53
C ILE A 113 20.68 10.52 -0.60
N PRO A 114 21.58 10.14 0.32
CA PRO A 114 22.92 10.73 0.39
C PRO A 114 23.89 10.16 -0.66
N LEU A 115 23.78 10.62 -1.92
CA LEU A 115 24.61 10.10 -3.03
C LEU A 115 26.11 10.39 -2.89
N ARG A 116 26.49 11.53 -2.28
CA ARG A 116 27.90 11.94 -2.09
C ARG A 116 28.53 11.41 -0.80
N MET A 117 27.71 11.03 0.17
CA MET A 117 28.16 10.52 1.47
C MET A 117 27.36 9.26 1.78
N LYS A 118 27.54 8.21 0.95
CA LYS A 118 26.71 7.00 0.99
C LYS A 118 26.59 6.36 2.38
N GLY A 119 27.65 6.42 3.19
CA GLY A 119 27.66 5.90 4.56
C GLY A 119 26.78 6.66 5.56
N ALA A 120 26.19 7.79 5.17
CA ALA A 120 25.30 8.57 6.02
C ALA A 120 23.92 7.91 6.24
N CYS A 121 23.55 6.95 5.39
CA CYS A 121 22.32 6.19 5.55
C CYS A 121 22.49 4.78 4.96
N THR A 122 22.31 3.77 5.82
CA THR A 122 22.42 2.36 5.45
C THR A 122 21.19 1.58 5.92
N ILE A 123 20.82 0.55 5.16
CA ILE A 123 19.81 -0.44 5.52
C ILE A 123 20.47 -1.81 5.35
N ARG A 124 20.45 -2.66 6.38
CA ARG A 124 21.13 -3.98 6.35
C ARG A 124 22.59 -3.88 5.88
N GLU A 125 23.33 -2.90 6.42
CA GLU A 125 24.73 -2.63 6.06
C GLU A 125 24.97 -2.21 4.59
N GLU A 126 23.92 -2.12 3.77
CA GLU A 126 23.98 -1.64 2.40
C GLU A 126 23.70 -0.14 2.36
N TYR A 127 24.36 0.56 1.43
CA TYR A 127 24.06 1.97 1.20
C TYR A 127 22.65 2.14 0.67
N LEU A 128 21.91 3.10 1.22
CA LEU A 128 20.50 3.33 0.87
C LEU A 128 20.27 3.44 -0.65
N ALA A 129 21.15 4.14 -1.36
CA ALA A 129 21.02 4.33 -2.81
C ALA A 129 21.14 3.02 -3.62
N ASP A 130 21.90 2.06 -3.11
CA ASP A 130 22.10 0.77 -3.78
C ASP A 130 20.96 -0.19 -3.41
N PHE A 131 20.57 -0.22 -2.14
CA PHE A 131 19.38 -0.93 -1.67
C PHE A 131 18.10 -0.50 -2.41
N LEU A 132 17.88 0.82 -2.58
CA LEU A 132 16.68 1.33 -3.25
C LEU A 132 16.58 0.92 -4.71
N LYS A 133 17.70 0.76 -5.44
CA LYS A 133 17.64 0.34 -6.86
C LYS A 133 16.89 -0.99 -7.00
N GLU A 134 17.19 -1.95 -6.11
CA GLU A 134 16.53 -3.26 -6.12
C GLU A 134 15.06 -3.17 -5.73
N VAL A 135 14.71 -2.29 -4.79
CA VAL A 135 13.33 -2.11 -4.33
C VAL A 135 12.48 -1.36 -5.38
N VAL A 136 13.09 -0.49 -6.18
CA VAL A 136 12.36 0.26 -7.22
C VAL A 136 11.99 -0.63 -8.41
N GLU A 137 12.80 -1.63 -8.75
CA GLU A 137 12.54 -2.53 -9.90
C GLU A 137 11.22 -3.31 -9.79
N GLY A 138 10.80 -3.68 -8.57
CA GLY A 138 9.53 -4.38 -8.33
C GLY A 138 8.31 -3.47 -8.21
N ALA A 139 8.51 -2.15 -8.09
CA ALA A 139 7.43 -1.21 -7.81
C ALA A 139 6.62 -0.86 -9.08
N LEU A 140 5.29 -0.86 -8.95
CA LEU A 140 4.37 -0.34 -9.96
C LEU A 140 4.44 1.20 -10.06
N ALA A 141 4.59 1.85 -8.91
CA ALA A 141 4.63 3.30 -8.80
C ALA A 141 5.46 3.71 -7.59
N LEU A 142 6.05 4.89 -7.67
CA LEU A 142 6.80 5.53 -6.60
C LEU A 142 6.12 6.83 -6.20
N ILE A 143 6.05 7.07 -4.89
CA ILE A 143 5.55 8.32 -4.31
C ILE A 143 6.69 8.91 -3.48
N ALA A 144 7.21 10.06 -3.93
CA ALA A 144 8.13 10.86 -3.14
C ALA A 144 7.33 11.64 -2.10
N CYS A 145 7.46 11.24 -0.84
CA CYS A 145 6.79 11.86 0.30
C CYS A 145 7.65 13.00 0.85
N GLY A 146 7.13 14.22 0.73
CA GLY A 146 7.76 15.42 1.25
C GLY A 146 8.85 16.03 0.35
N THR A 147 9.30 17.21 0.74
CA THR A 147 10.31 17.99 0.01
C THR A 147 11.67 17.27 -0.04
N CYS A 148 12.05 16.57 1.03
CA CYS A 148 13.32 15.85 1.09
C CYS A 148 13.39 14.75 0.03
N ALA A 149 12.33 13.96 -0.14
CA ALA A 149 12.29 12.91 -1.17
C ALA A 149 12.14 13.48 -2.58
N SER A 150 11.50 14.65 -2.71
CA SER A 150 11.21 15.25 -4.02
C SER A 150 12.39 16.06 -4.58
N TYR A 151 13.15 16.75 -3.72
CA TYR A 151 14.15 17.76 -4.13
C TYR A 151 15.44 17.76 -3.30
N GLY A 152 15.55 16.90 -2.28
CA GLY A 152 16.63 16.91 -1.29
C GLY A 152 17.74 15.89 -1.50
#